data_AF-A0AA95JA02-F1
#
_entry.id   AF-A0AA95JA02-F1
#
_cell.length_a   1.000
_cell.length_b   1.000
_cell.length_c   1.000
_cell.angle_alpha   90.00
_cell.angle_beta   90.00
_cell.angle_gamma   90.00
#
_symmetry.space_group_name_H-M   'P 1'
#
loop_
_entity.id
_entity.type
_entity.pdbx_description
1 polymer ?
#
loop_
_entity_poly.entity_id
_entity_poly.type
_entity_poly.pdbx_seq_one_letter_code
_entity_poly.pdbx_strand_id
1 'polypeptide(L)' 'MDRLRRLVLIALAVVLVLLVVADTFVTHHASFGIDGTPGFAARFSLVSAAIAVAVSYGWGLLMRRPGERADD' A
#
# COMPACT_ATOMS: atom_id res chain seq x y z
N MET A 1 -16.80 -1.76 15.16
CA MET A 1 -15.63 -1.20 14.46
C MET A 1 -15.44 -1.76 13.04
N ASP A 2 -16.01 -2.92 12.70
CA ASP A 2 -15.81 -3.55 11.39
C ASP A 2 -16.43 -2.81 10.20
N ARG A 3 -17.60 -2.17 10.37
CA ARG A 3 -18.24 -1.42 9.28
C ARG A 3 -17.42 -0.20 8.87
N LEU A 4 -16.91 0.56 9.83
CA LEU A 4 -16.07 1.73 9.54
C LEU A 4 -14.77 1.31 8.86
N ARG A 5 -14.09 0.26 9.37
CA ARG A 5 -12.88 -0.28 8.74
C ARG A 5 -13.15 -0.70 7.30
N ARG A 6 -14.25 -1.41 7.06
CA ARG A 6 -14.65 -1.85 5.72
C ARG A 6 -14.95 -0.68 4.80
N LEU A 7 -15.64 0.36 5.29
CA LEU A 7 -15.91 1.58 4.52
C LEU A 7 -14.62 2.31 4.13
N VAL A 8 -13.67 2.46 5.07
CA VAL A 8 -12.37 3.09 4.78
C VAL A 8 -11.60 2.30 3.73
N LEU A 9 -11.57 0.96 3.85
CA LEU A 9 -10.90 0.11 2.87
C LEU A 9 -11.55 0.19 1.48
N ILE A 10 -12.88 0.22 1.42
CA ILE A 10 -13.62 0.41 0.16
C ILE A 10 -13.30 1.79 -0.44
N ALA A 11 -13.32 2.85 0.37
CA ALA A 11 -13.02 4.20 -0.09
C ALA A 11 -11.59 4.30 -0.66
N LEU A 12 -10.60 3.73 0.03
CA LEU A 12 -9.21 3.66 -0.45
C LEU A 12 -9.09 2.85 -1.75
N ALA A 13 -9.80 1.72 -1.85
CA ALA A 13 -9.81 0.93 -3.08
C ALA A 13 -10.44 1.71 -4.25
N VAL A 14 -11.52 2.45 -4.01
CA VAL A 14 -12.14 3.32 -5.03
C VAL A 14 -11.18 4.41 -5.48
N VAL A 15 -10.53 5.11 -4.53
CA VAL A 15 -9.52 6.13 -4.85
C VAL A 15 -8.37 5.56 -5.67
N LEU A 16 -7.88 4.36 -5.33
CA LEU A 16 -6.85 3.66 -6.10
C LEU A 16 -7.30 3.40 -7.55
N VAL A 17 -8.51 2.88 -7.74
CA VAL A 17 -9.05 2.63 -9.09
C VAL A 17 -9.17 3.94 -9.88
N LEU A 18 -9.66 5.01 -9.26
CA LEU A 18 -9.76 6.32 -9.90
C LEU A 18 -8.40 6.87 -10.31
N LEU A 19 -7.37 6.72 -9.47
CA LEU A 19 -6.00 7.11 -9.79
C LEU A 19 -5.43 6.32 -10.96
N VAL A 20 -5.65 5.00 -11.01
CA VAL A 20 -5.22 4.16 -12.14
C VAL A 20 -5.91 4.58 -13.44
N VAL A 21 -7.21 4.87 -13.40
CA VAL A 21 -7.95 5.36 -14.57
C VAL A 21 -7.44 6.73 -15.00
N ALA A 22 -7.27 7.67 -14.08
CA ALA A 22 -6.74 9.00 -14.37
C ALA A 22 -5.34 8.94 -15.01
N ASP A 23 -4.49 8.03 -14.54
CA ASP A 23 -3.15 7.82 -15.08
C ASP A 23 -3.17 7.41 -16.57
N THR A 24 -4.21 6.72 -17.06
CA THR A 24 -4.32 6.38 -18.50
C THR A 24 -4.53 7.59 -19.41
N PHE A 25 -4.93 8.75 -18.87
CA PHE A 25 -5.10 10.00 -19.61
C PHE A 25 -3.88 10.92 -19.56
N VAL A 26 -2.86 10.57 -18.77
CA VAL A 26 -1.64 11.37 -18.61
C VAL A 26 -0.56 10.82 -19.54
N THR A 27 0.14 11.71 -20.26
CA THR A 27 1.26 11.31 -21.12
C THR A 27 2.48 10.95 -20.28
N HIS A 28 2.82 9.67 -20.22
CA HIS A 28 3.99 9.18 -19.48
C HIS A 28 5.29 9.61 -20.16
N HIS A 29 6.06 10.45 -19.48
CA HIS A 29 7.43 10.75 -19.86
C HIS A 29 8.35 9.87 -19.04
N ALA A 30 8.79 8.77 -19.64
CA ALA A 30 9.65 7.80 -18.97
C ALA A 30 11.00 8.46 -18.62
N SER A 31 11.32 8.56 -17.33
CA SER A 31 12.66 8.95 -16.87
C SER A 31 13.54 7.71 -16.67
N PHE A 32 12.93 6.55 -16.49
CA PHE A 32 13.58 5.25 -16.30
C PHE A 32 12.98 4.23 -17.30
N GLY A 33 13.66 3.14 -17.64
CA GLY A 33 13.17 2.19 -18.65
C GLY A 33 11.82 1.51 -18.35
N ILE A 34 11.25 1.72 -17.15
CA ILE A 34 10.04 1.03 -16.64
C ILE A 34 8.93 1.98 -16.14
N ASP A 35 9.23 3.26 -15.92
CA ASP A 35 8.28 4.22 -15.31
C ASP A 35 7.29 4.81 -16.32
N GLY A 36 7.54 4.62 -17.61
CA GLY A 36 6.63 5.00 -18.70
C GLY A 36 5.39 4.11 -18.86
N THR A 37 5.25 3.06 -18.04
CA THR A 37 4.13 2.11 -18.21
C THR A 37 2.84 2.63 -17.57
N PRO A 38 1.67 2.46 -18.21
CA PRO A 38 0.40 2.84 -17.61
C PRO A 38 0.20 2.21 -16.23
N GLY A 39 -0.24 3.02 -15.28
CA GLY A 39 -0.45 2.64 -13.89
C GLY A 39 0.83 2.31 -13.13
N PHE A 40 2.02 2.73 -13.61
CA PHE A 40 3.28 2.50 -12.90
C PHE A 40 3.26 3.13 -11.51
N ALA A 41 2.95 4.42 -11.41
CA ALA A 41 2.95 5.15 -10.14
C ALA A 41 1.96 4.56 -9.13
N ALA A 42 0.77 4.16 -9.60
CA ALA A 42 -0.26 3.55 -8.76
C ALA A 42 0.18 2.17 -8.22
N ARG A 43 0.71 1.29 -9.09
CA ARG A 43 1.19 -0.04 -8.67
C ARG A 43 2.44 0.07 -7.79
N PHE A 44 3.36 0.96 -8.14
CA PHE A 44 4.60 1.19 -7.39
C PHE A 44 4.34 1.71 -5.98
N SER A 45 3.47 2.71 -5.84
CA SER A 45 3.09 3.26 -4.52
C SER A 45 2.35 2.23 -3.67
N LEU A 46 1.44 1.45 -4.25
CA LEU A 46 0.75 0.36 -3.55
C LEU A 46 1.73 -0.70 -3.03
N VAL A 47 2.64 -1.18 -3.88
CA VAL A 47 3.64 -2.17 -3.49
C VAL A 47 4.58 -1.61 -2.42
N SER A 48 5.02 -0.36 -2.59
CA SER A 48 5.89 0.31 -1.60
C SER A 48 5.21 0.44 -0.24
N ALA A 49 3.92 0.82 -0.20
CA ALA A 49 3.14 0.87 1.02
C ALA A 49 2.99 -0.52 1.67
N ALA A 50 2.70 -1.56 0.88
CA ALA A 50 2.62 -2.93 1.37
C ALA A 50 3.94 -3.42 1.97
N ILE A 51 5.07 -3.10 1.33
CA ILE A 51 6.41 -3.40 1.85
C ILE A 51 6.66 -2.66 3.16
N ALA A 52 6.35 -1.36 3.25
CA ALA A 52 6.53 -0.59 4.47
C ALA A 52 5.74 -1.18 5.65
N VAL A 53 4.49 -1.60 5.41
CA VAL A 53 3.67 -2.30 6.40
C VAL A 53 4.32 -3.63 6.81
N ALA A 54 4.73 -4.46 5.83
CA ALA A 54 5.37 -5.74 6.10
C ALA A 54 6.67 -5.59 6.92
N VAL A 55 7.50 -4.59 6.61
CA VAL A 55 8.72 -4.26 7.36
C VAL A 55 8.37 -3.85 8.78
N SER A 56 7.34 -3.02 8.96
CA SER A 56 6.90 -2.56 10.29
C SER A 56 6.43 -3.73 11.15
N TYR A 57 5.63 -4.65 10.59
CA TYR A 57 5.20 -5.87 11.28
C TYR A 57 6.37 -6.83 11.55
N GLY A 58 7.27 -7.01 10.59
CA GLY A 58 8.45 -7.86 10.73
C GLY A 58 9.38 -7.35 11.83
N TRP A 59 9.53 -6.03 11.93
CA TRP A 59 10.30 -5.38 13.00
C TRP A 59 9.67 -5.62 14.37
N GLY A 60 8.35 -5.47 14.48
CA GLY A 60 7.62 -5.81 15.70
C GLY A 60 7.77 -7.28 16.09
N LEU A 61 7.75 -8.20 15.12
CA LEU A 61 7.98 -9.62 15.37
C LEU A 61 9.42 -9.92 15.80
N LEU A 62 10.41 -9.29 15.18
CA LEU A 62 11.83 -9.44 15.52
C LEU A 62 12.13 -8.92 16.93
N MET A 63 11.48 -7.83 17.34
CA MET A 63 11.64 -7.22 18.66
C MET A 63 10.84 -7.91 19.77
N ARG A 64 9.91 -8.81 19.44
CA ARG A 64 9.15 -9.55 20.45
C ARG A 64 10.11 -10.40 21.28
N ARG A 65 10.30 -10.02 22.54
CA ARG A 65 11.01 -10.85 23.51
C ARG A 65 10.20 -12.12 23.79
N PRO A 66 10.85 -13.31 23.78
CA PRO A 66 10.20 -14.53 24.23
C PRO A 66 9.98 -14.42 25.74
N GLY A 67 8.75 -14.16 26.17
CA GLY A 67 8.40 -14.00 27.58
C GLY A 67 7.24 -13.05 27.85
N GLU A 68 6.91 -12.17 26.91
CA GLU A 68 5.74 -11.29 26.98
C GLU A 68 4.48 -12.08 26.56
N ARG A 69 4.18 -13.14 27.33
CA ARG A 69 2.82 -13.62 27.45
C ARG A 69 2.06 -12.52 28.18
N ALA A 70 0.93 -12.12 27.61
CA ALA A 70 -0.04 -11.26 28.25
C ALA A 70 -0.49 -11.93 29.55
N ASP A 71 0.11 -11.51 30.67
CA ASP A 71 -0.54 -11.58 31.97
C ASP A 71 -1.16 -10.20 32.22
N ASP A 72 -2.47 -10.25 32.50
CA ASP A 72 -3.46 -9.22 32.90
C ASP A 72 -4.03 -8.26 31.84
#